data_AF-A0A2W5B2J0-F1
#
_entry.id   AF-A0A2W5B2J0-F1
#
_cell.length_a   1.000
_cell.length_b   1.000
_cell.length_c   1.000
_cell.angle_alpha   90.00
_cell.angle_beta   90.00
_cell.angle_gamma   90.00
#
_symmetry.space_group_name_H-M   'P 1'
#
loop_
_entity.id
_entity.type
_entity.pdbx_description
1 polymer ?
#
loop_
_entity_poly.entity_id
_entity_poly.type
_entity_poly.pdbx_seq_one_letter_code
_entity_poly.pdbx_strand_id
1 'polypeptide(L)'
;MDQSFIATLLLSPITWILVLVAWCVKYLWAGEKTPHIYRKFDRNRNKPGDFTADGTAKKSDAEDRVRRALERAGYSVMPQATALVVGPEYGEGDKPRKLTPDMIVYAFNGSPLKMIVEYDGAPWHGFEQRGNPDMATICRDCERNQRFAEVGYIVVRVRAGKNFFDPAPDIDGSLVPTRYAVITPGNDVCIDDDYHDDKFRRQLLDAVSAATFHPAKYWQRWVDGLFPYVERDRKRKAAEREVEAQMRAQGY
;
A
#
# COMPACT_ATOMS: atom_id res chain seq x y z
N MET A 1 32.92 -6.05 -48.95
CA MET A 1 32.59 -4.94 -48.03
C MET A 1 33.89 -4.62 -47.30
N ASP A 2 34.54 -3.52 -47.66
CA ASP A 2 35.91 -3.24 -47.23
C ASP A 2 35.97 -2.95 -45.73
N GLN A 3 36.97 -3.54 -45.06
CA GLN A 3 37.24 -3.31 -43.63
C GLN A 3 37.42 -1.82 -43.30
N SER A 4 37.82 -0.99 -44.27
CA SER A 4 37.98 0.46 -44.10
C SER A 4 36.64 1.16 -43.85
N PHE A 5 35.57 0.77 -44.55
CA PHE A 5 34.25 1.39 -44.39
C PHE A 5 33.67 1.10 -43.00
N ILE A 6 33.81 -0.14 -42.53
CA ILE A 6 33.35 -0.55 -41.20
C ILE A 6 34.12 0.21 -40.11
N ALA A 7 35.44 0.36 -40.26
CA ALA A 7 36.26 1.11 -39.32
C ALA A 7 35.89 2.61 -39.29
N THR A 8 35.68 3.24 -40.45
CA THR A 8 35.25 4.65 -40.53
C THR A 8 33.87 4.86 -39.91
N LEU A 9 32.94 3.92 -40.13
CA LEU A 9 31.61 3.98 -39.54
C LEU A 9 31.68 3.84 -38.01
N LEU A 10 32.46 2.89 -37.49
CA LEU A 10 32.57 2.65 -36.03
C LEU A 10 33.38 3.73 -35.30
N LEU A 11 34.29 4.43 -35.98
CA LEU A 11 35.04 5.54 -35.39
C LEU A 11 34.34 6.89 -35.55
N SER A 12 33.27 6.96 -36.34
CA SER A 12 32.48 8.18 -36.49
C SER A 12 31.77 8.53 -35.17
N PRO A 13 31.93 9.77 -34.66
CA PRO A 13 31.21 10.24 -33.48
C PRO A 13 29.69 10.14 -33.63
N ILE A 14 29.18 10.33 -34.85
CA ILE A 14 27.74 10.28 -35.17
C ILE A 14 27.18 8.88 -34.90
N THR A 15 27.94 7.82 -35.22
CA THR A 15 27.50 6.44 -34.98
C THR A 15 27.27 6.19 -33.50
N TRP A 16 28.18 6.65 -32.63
CA TRP A 16 28.03 6.51 -31.18
C TRP A 16 26.91 7.36 -30.61
N ILE A 17 26.71 8.58 -31.13
CA ILE A 17 25.56 9.41 -30.76
C ILE A 17 24.24 8.71 -31.11
N LEU A 18 24.13 8.13 -32.31
CA LEU A 18 22.93 7.40 -32.74
C LEU A 18 22.69 6.13 -31.90
N VAL A 19 23.75 5.39 -31.57
CA VAL A 19 23.68 4.24 -30.66
C VAL A 19 23.23 4.66 -29.26
N LEU A 20 23.77 5.78 -28.74
CA LEU A 20 23.38 6.33 -27.45
C LEU A 20 21.92 6.78 -27.44
N VAL A 21 21.46 7.46 -28.50
CA VAL A 21 20.06 7.87 -28.65
C VAL A 21 19.15 6.65 -28.74
N ALA A 22 19.50 5.65 -29.54
CA ALA A 22 18.73 4.40 -29.63
C ALA A 22 18.69 3.67 -28.28
N TRP A 23 19.80 3.66 -27.54
CA TRP A 23 19.87 3.09 -26.20
C TRP A 23 19.02 3.89 -25.20
N CYS A 24 19.07 5.22 -25.22
CA CYS A 24 18.23 6.09 -24.38
C CYS A 24 16.75 5.92 -24.71
N VAL A 25 16.36 5.89 -25.99
CA VAL A 25 14.97 5.64 -26.40
C VAL A 25 14.53 4.25 -25.94
N LYS A 26 15.36 3.22 -26.15
CA LYS A 26 15.06 1.87 -25.66
C LYS A 26 14.96 1.81 -24.15
N TYR A 27 15.85 2.48 -23.42
CA TYR A 27 15.85 2.52 -21.96
C TYR A 27 14.64 3.28 -21.42
N LEU A 28 14.28 4.40 -22.04
CA LEU A 28 13.09 5.18 -21.68
C LEU A 28 11.80 4.41 -22.03
N TRP A 29 11.77 3.68 -23.14
CA TRP A 29 10.63 2.87 -23.56
C TRP A 29 10.53 1.52 -22.84
N ALA A 30 11.65 0.97 -22.35
CA ALA A 30 11.71 -0.27 -21.59
C ALA A 30 11.81 -0.06 -20.08
N GLY A 31 11.93 1.19 -19.62
CA GLY A 31 12.08 1.57 -18.20
C GLY A 31 10.91 1.13 -17.31
N GLU A 32 9.76 0.84 -17.91
CA GLU A 32 8.60 0.26 -17.22
C GLU A 32 8.74 -1.25 -16.91
N LYS A 33 9.77 -1.93 -17.43
CA LYS A 33 9.95 -3.39 -17.26
C LYS A 33 11.29 -3.75 -16.60
N THR A 34 11.72 -2.95 -15.63
CA THR A 34 12.85 -3.36 -14.78
C THR A 34 12.43 -4.60 -13.97
N PRO A 35 13.09 -5.76 -14.12
CA PRO A 35 12.73 -6.96 -13.37
C PRO A 35 12.79 -6.67 -11.87
N HIS A 36 11.87 -7.22 -11.08
CA HIS A 36 11.92 -7.07 -9.62
C HIS A 36 13.25 -7.66 -9.11
N ILE A 37 14.22 -6.79 -8.80
CA ILE A 37 15.56 -7.18 -8.33
C ILE A 37 15.51 -7.64 -6.86
N TYR A 38 14.36 -7.49 -6.20
CA TYR A 38 14.19 -7.83 -4.80
C TYR A 38 14.22 -9.34 -4.56
N ARG A 39 14.83 -9.73 -3.44
CA ARG A 39 14.85 -11.13 -3.00
C ARG A 39 13.46 -11.53 -2.49
N LYS A 40 13.19 -12.84 -2.46
CA LYS A 40 12.03 -13.37 -1.73
C LYS A 40 12.21 -13.13 -0.23
N PHE A 41 11.09 -13.01 0.48
CA PHE A 41 11.12 -12.87 1.93
C PHE A 41 11.72 -14.11 2.61
N ASP A 42 12.66 -13.86 3.50
CA ASP A 42 13.29 -14.81 4.40
C ASP A 42 13.28 -14.22 5.82
N ARG A 43 12.48 -14.85 6.68
CA ARG A 43 12.23 -14.42 8.06
C ARG A 43 13.50 -14.37 8.92
N ASN A 44 14.57 -15.08 8.54
CA ASN A 44 15.81 -15.13 9.29
C ASN A 44 16.88 -14.16 8.74
N ARG A 45 16.69 -13.61 7.53
CA ARG A 45 17.68 -12.75 6.87
C ARG A 45 17.21 -11.34 6.67
N ASN A 46 15.91 -11.14 6.43
CA ASN A 46 15.38 -9.83 6.17
C ASN A 46 15.30 -8.98 7.44
N LYS A 47 15.50 -7.68 7.26
CA LYS A 47 15.38 -6.67 8.31
C LYS A 47 14.22 -5.72 7.99
N PRO A 48 13.57 -5.13 9.02
CA PRO A 48 12.61 -4.06 8.81
C PRO A 48 13.18 -2.96 7.90
N GLY A 49 12.43 -2.58 6.87
CA GLY A 49 12.83 -1.61 5.84
C GLY A 49 13.31 -2.25 4.53
N ASP A 50 13.60 -3.55 4.51
CA ASP A 50 13.92 -4.27 3.27
C ASP A 50 12.71 -4.36 2.34
N PHE A 51 12.95 -4.40 1.04
CA PHE A 51 11.94 -4.73 0.03
C PHE A 51 12.09 -6.17 -0.46
N THR A 52 10.96 -6.81 -0.75
CA THR A 52 10.91 -8.18 -1.26
C THR A 52 10.01 -8.31 -2.49
N ALA A 53 10.30 -9.31 -3.34
CA ALA A 53 9.59 -9.54 -4.61
C ALA A 53 8.33 -10.43 -4.47
N ASP A 54 7.90 -10.72 -3.24
CA ASP A 54 6.83 -11.65 -2.93
C ASP A 54 5.63 -10.95 -2.26
N GLY A 55 5.41 -9.68 -2.64
CA GLY A 55 4.17 -8.98 -2.37
C GLY A 55 3.03 -9.52 -3.22
N THR A 56 1.82 -9.10 -2.86
CA THR A 56 0.60 -9.48 -3.58
C THR A 56 0.51 -8.73 -4.92
N ALA A 57 0.23 -9.45 -6.01
CA ALA A 57 0.00 -8.89 -7.34
C ALA A 57 -1.49 -8.65 -7.66
N LYS A 58 -2.39 -8.92 -6.69
CA LYS A 58 -3.80 -8.56 -6.85
C LYS A 58 -3.90 -7.05 -6.99
N LYS A 59 -4.70 -6.61 -7.95
CA LYS A 59 -4.95 -5.21 -8.25
C LYS A 59 -6.45 -4.99 -8.26
N SER A 60 -6.89 -3.85 -7.75
CA SER A 60 -8.20 -3.30 -8.09
C SER A 60 -8.06 -2.23 -9.17
N ASP A 61 -9.09 -2.05 -10.00
CA ASP A 61 -9.11 -0.98 -10.99
C ASP A 61 -8.98 0.41 -10.35
N ALA A 62 -9.42 0.54 -9.09
CA ALA A 62 -9.34 1.78 -8.33
C ALA A 62 -7.89 2.10 -7.90
N GLU A 63 -7.15 1.12 -7.36
CA GLU A 63 -5.72 1.25 -7.08
C GLU A 63 -4.93 1.69 -8.31
N ASP A 64 -5.22 1.09 -9.49
CA ASP A 64 -4.55 1.43 -10.74
C ASP A 64 -4.88 2.87 -11.20
N ARG A 65 -6.07 3.40 -10.87
CA ARG A 65 -6.41 4.81 -11.13
C ARG A 65 -5.65 5.76 -10.20
N VAL A 66 -5.55 5.44 -8.90
CA VAL A 66 -4.76 6.23 -7.93
C VAL A 66 -3.28 6.24 -8.32
N ARG A 67 -2.70 5.07 -8.63
CA ARG A 67 -1.32 4.93 -9.09
C ARG A 67 -1.03 5.81 -10.30
N ARG A 68 -1.86 5.74 -11.35
CA ARG A 68 -1.69 6.55 -12.56
C ARG A 68 -1.78 8.04 -12.26
N ALA A 69 -2.65 8.46 -11.34
CA ALA A 69 -2.75 9.85 -10.94
C ALA A 69 -1.46 10.35 -10.28
N LEU A 70 -0.85 9.55 -9.40
CA LEU A 70 0.43 9.85 -8.75
C LEU A 70 1.57 9.91 -9.78
N GLU A 71 1.69 8.90 -10.64
CA GLU A 71 2.75 8.82 -11.65
C GLU A 71 2.69 10.00 -12.63
N ARG A 72 1.49 10.37 -13.09
CA ARG A 72 1.28 11.57 -13.93
C ARG A 72 1.66 12.88 -13.24
N ALA A 73 1.58 12.93 -11.91
CA ALA A 73 1.97 14.10 -11.13
C ALA A 73 3.47 14.16 -10.83
N GLY A 74 4.26 13.16 -11.25
CA GLY A 74 5.72 13.12 -11.05
C GLY A 74 6.17 12.33 -9.83
N TYR A 75 5.27 11.60 -9.16
CA TYR A 75 5.65 10.64 -8.13
C TYR A 75 6.17 9.36 -8.77
N SER A 76 7.28 8.83 -8.24
CA SER A 76 7.83 7.55 -8.65
C SER A 76 7.37 6.47 -7.68
N VAL A 77 6.64 5.50 -8.20
CA VAL A 77 6.05 4.40 -7.43
C VAL A 77 6.79 3.11 -7.72
N MET A 78 7.07 2.32 -6.68
CA MET A 78 7.66 1.00 -6.83
C MET A 78 6.75 0.10 -7.69
N PRO A 79 7.33 -0.90 -8.37
CA PRO A 79 6.57 -1.93 -9.04
C PRO A 79 5.55 -2.60 -8.11
N GLN A 80 4.41 -2.97 -8.67
CA GLN A 80 3.38 -3.70 -7.93
C GLN A 80 3.89 -5.09 -7.52
N ALA A 81 3.34 -5.68 -6.45
CA ALA A 81 3.87 -6.89 -5.80
C ALA A 81 5.25 -6.71 -5.13
N THR A 82 5.73 -5.47 -4.94
CA THR A 82 6.78 -5.20 -3.96
C THR A 82 6.19 -5.22 -2.56
N ALA A 83 6.74 -6.07 -1.69
CA ALA A 83 6.42 -6.06 -0.27
C ALA A 83 7.50 -5.33 0.52
N LEU A 84 7.09 -4.78 1.66
CA LEU A 84 7.95 -4.14 2.64
C LEU A 84 8.07 -5.03 3.87
N VAL A 85 9.30 -5.23 4.32
CA VAL A 85 9.58 -5.93 5.58
C VAL A 85 9.40 -4.95 6.72
N VAL A 86 8.67 -5.37 7.75
CA VAL A 86 8.35 -4.55 8.92
C VAL A 86 8.53 -5.37 10.21
N GLY A 87 8.34 -4.71 11.36
CA GLY A 87 8.30 -5.35 12.67
C GLY A 87 7.20 -6.43 12.80
N PRO A 88 7.22 -7.22 13.89
CA PRO A 88 6.26 -8.31 14.11
C PRO A 88 4.80 -7.82 14.16
N GLU A 89 3.82 -8.73 14.07
CA GLU A 89 2.43 -8.36 14.34
C GLU A 89 2.27 -7.98 15.82
N TYR A 90 1.37 -7.06 16.11
CA TYR A 90 1.05 -6.70 17.49
C TYR A 90 0.56 -7.94 18.25
N GLY A 91 1.15 -8.19 19.42
CA GLY A 91 0.86 -9.38 20.21
C GLY A 91 1.48 -10.68 19.66
N GLU A 92 2.34 -10.61 18.65
CA GLU A 92 3.11 -11.75 18.15
C GLU A 92 4.61 -11.54 18.39
N GLY A 93 5.36 -12.64 18.64
CA GLY A 93 6.78 -12.59 19.03
C GLY A 93 7.71 -11.91 18.01
N ASP A 94 9.01 -11.86 18.30
CA ASP A 94 9.92 -10.83 17.76
C ASP A 94 10.37 -10.94 16.29
N LYS A 95 9.71 -11.78 15.49
CA LYS A 95 10.18 -12.05 14.13
C LYS A 95 9.56 -11.09 13.11
N PRO A 96 10.33 -10.59 12.13
CA PRO A 96 9.82 -9.69 11.11
C PRO A 96 8.75 -10.36 10.25
N ARG A 97 7.93 -9.54 9.62
CA ARG A 97 6.91 -9.94 8.64
C ARG A 97 7.07 -9.11 7.37
N LYS A 98 6.46 -9.59 6.29
CA LYS A 98 6.23 -8.79 5.09
C LYS A 98 4.81 -8.22 5.10
N LEU A 99 4.65 -6.99 4.66
CA LEU A 99 3.39 -6.36 4.31
C LEU A 99 3.44 -5.98 2.82
N THR A 100 2.31 -6.07 2.12
CA THR A 100 2.17 -5.52 0.76
C THR A 100 1.36 -4.25 0.86
N PRO A 101 1.98 -3.06 0.78
CA PRO A 101 1.25 -1.81 0.55
C PRO A 101 0.73 -1.77 -0.89
N ASP A 102 -0.34 -1.05 -1.14
CA ASP A 102 -0.89 -0.89 -2.49
C ASP A 102 0.09 -0.12 -3.39
N MET A 103 0.67 0.95 -2.84
CA MET A 103 1.64 1.81 -3.51
C MET A 103 2.75 2.24 -2.55
N ILE A 104 4.00 2.01 -2.97
CA ILE A 104 5.20 2.52 -2.29
C ILE A 104 5.80 3.62 -3.16
N VAL A 105 5.68 4.86 -2.73
CA VAL A 105 6.27 6.02 -3.38
C VAL A 105 7.69 6.18 -2.85
N TYR A 106 8.67 6.19 -3.76
CA TYR A 106 10.10 6.30 -3.40
C TYR A 106 10.74 7.63 -3.80
N ALA A 107 10.09 8.41 -4.66
CA ALA A 107 10.55 9.73 -5.07
C ALA A 107 9.42 10.63 -5.58
N PHE A 108 9.66 11.94 -5.58
CA PHE A 108 8.86 12.95 -6.26
C PHE A 108 9.79 13.86 -7.07
N ASN A 109 9.59 13.93 -8.39
CA ASN A 109 10.47 14.68 -9.31
C ASN A 109 11.96 14.36 -9.09
N GLY A 110 12.28 13.07 -8.86
CA GLY A 110 13.63 12.58 -8.62
C GLY A 110 14.19 12.82 -7.21
N SER A 111 13.48 13.54 -6.35
CA SER A 111 13.87 13.73 -4.95
C SER A 111 13.37 12.56 -4.09
N PRO A 112 14.22 11.90 -3.28
CA PRO A 112 13.79 10.78 -2.45
C PRO A 112 12.63 11.14 -1.53
N LEU A 113 11.63 10.25 -1.48
CA LEU A 113 10.45 10.40 -0.64
C LEU A 113 10.09 9.01 -0.09
N LYS A 114 9.89 8.88 1.22
CA LYS A 114 9.41 7.64 1.83
C LYS A 114 7.93 7.78 2.14
N MET A 115 7.09 7.32 1.22
CA MET A 115 5.65 7.41 1.41
C MET A 115 4.95 6.13 0.95
N ILE A 116 3.92 5.76 1.69
CA ILE A 116 2.98 4.70 1.33
C ILE A 116 1.62 5.33 1.10
N VAL A 117 0.99 4.92 0.02
CA VAL A 117 -0.39 5.25 -0.28
C VAL A 117 -1.17 3.94 -0.29
N GLU A 118 -2.16 3.82 0.60
CA GLU A 118 -3.11 2.69 0.60
C GLU A 118 -4.44 3.18 0.01
N TYR A 119 -5.10 2.35 -0.79
CA TYR A 119 -6.45 2.57 -1.26
C TYR A 119 -7.39 1.63 -0.51
N ASP A 120 -8.25 2.22 0.31
CA ASP A 120 -9.13 1.52 1.22
C ASP A 120 -10.58 1.67 0.76
N GLY A 121 -11.09 0.67 0.04
CA GLY A 121 -12.52 0.60 -0.29
C GLY A 121 -13.37 0.26 0.94
N ALA A 122 -14.44 1.02 1.18
CA ALA A 122 -15.29 0.90 2.37
C ALA A 122 -15.72 -0.54 2.71
N PRO A 123 -16.19 -1.38 1.75
CA PRO A 123 -16.61 -2.76 2.04
C PRO A 123 -15.53 -3.66 2.65
N TRP A 124 -14.25 -3.30 2.50
CA TRP A 124 -13.10 -4.12 2.86
C TRP A 124 -12.31 -3.56 4.06
N HIS A 125 -12.47 -2.27 4.36
CA HIS A 125 -11.63 -1.54 5.32
C HIS A 125 -12.43 -0.85 6.41
N GLY A 126 -13.24 -1.64 7.11
CA GLY A 126 -13.88 -1.20 8.35
C GLY A 126 -15.37 -0.91 8.25
N PHE A 127 -16.00 -1.02 7.08
CA PHE A 127 -17.47 -0.92 6.97
C PHE A 127 -17.98 -2.12 6.20
N GLU A 128 -18.57 -3.09 6.90
CA GLU A 128 -19.24 -4.20 6.21
C GLU A 128 -20.31 -3.66 5.24
N GLN A 129 -20.71 -4.45 4.24
CA GLN A 129 -21.83 -4.10 3.35
C GLN A 129 -23.13 -3.73 4.11
N ARG A 130 -23.23 -4.12 5.38
CA ARG A 130 -24.35 -3.83 6.28
C ARG A 130 -24.22 -2.52 7.08
N GLY A 131 -23.15 -1.75 6.88
CA GLY A 131 -22.94 -0.43 7.48
C GLY A 131 -22.35 -0.43 8.90
N ASN A 132 -22.05 -1.60 9.48
CA ASN A 132 -21.44 -1.66 10.81
C ASN A 132 -19.91 -1.53 10.74
N PRO A 133 -19.29 -0.81 11.70
CA PRO A 133 -17.85 -0.70 11.79
C PRO A 133 -17.22 -2.05 12.17
N ASP A 134 -16.33 -2.57 11.33
CA ASP A 134 -15.48 -3.71 11.68
C ASP A 134 -14.23 -3.22 12.43
N MET A 135 -14.38 -3.14 13.76
CA MET A 135 -13.32 -2.70 14.67
C MET A 135 -12.04 -3.54 14.56
N ALA A 136 -12.14 -4.83 14.21
CA ALA A 136 -10.97 -5.67 14.04
C ALA A 136 -10.20 -5.29 12.76
N THR A 137 -10.91 -4.95 11.68
CA THR A 137 -10.30 -4.44 10.45
C THR A 137 -9.67 -3.06 10.66
N ILE A 138 -10.36 -2.15 11.33
CA ILE A 138 -9.81 -0.83 11.66
C ILE A 138 -8.54 -0.96 12.52
N CYS A 139 -8.52 -1.87 13.50
CA CYS A 139 -7.32 -2.16 14.28
C CYS A 139 -6.14 -2.59 13.40
N ARG A 140 -6.39 -3.51 12.45
CA ARG A 140 -5.38 -3.98 11.51
C ARG A 140 -4.86 -2.85 10.60
N ASP A 141 -5.72 -1.92 10.18
CA ASP A 141 -5.31 -0.75 9.41
C ASP A 141 -4.41 0.19 10.24
N CYS A 142 -4.78 0.48 11.48
CA CYS A 142 -3.95 1.25 12.42
C CYS A 142 -2.59 0.58 12.65
N GLU A 143 -2.59 -0.74 12.82
CA GLU A 143 -1.35 -1.50 13.01
C GLU A 143 -0.47 -1.45 11.76
N ARG A 144 -1.04 -1.61 10.54
CA ARG A 144 -0.28 -1.45 9.30
C ARG A 144 0.39 -0.07 9.21
N ASN A 145 -0.34 1.00 9.53
CA ASN A 145 0.23 2.36 9.54
C ASN A 145 1.37 2.47 10.53
N GLN A 146 1.20 1.92 11.74
CA GLN A 146 2.25 1.85 12.74
C GLN A 146 3.51 1.17 12.21
N ARG A 147 3.37 -0.01 11.57
CA ARG A 147 4.48 -0.77 11.01
C ARG A 147 5.20 -0.05 9.87
N PHE A 148 4.48 0.70 9.05
CA PHE A 148 5.09 1.55 8.02
C PHE A 148 5.87 2.72 8.62
N ALA A 149 5.32 3.36 9.65
CA ALA A 149 5.99 4.45 10.34
C ALA A 149 7.24 4.00 11.12
N GLU A 150 7.26 2.77 11.66
CA GLU A 150 8.45 2.18 12.29
C GLU A 150 9.66 2.12 11.35
N VAL A 151 9.41 1.96 10.05
CA VAL A 151 10.46 1.94 9.01
C VAL A 151 10.58 3.28 8.26
N GLY A 152 9.93 4.33 8.80
CA GLY A 152 10.12 5.73 8.44
C GLY A 152 9.30 6.23 7.26
N TYR A 153 8.14 5.62 6.97
CA TYR A 153 7.26 6.07 5.89
C TYR A 153 6.19 7.03 6.38
N ILE A 154 5.91 8.05 5.56
CA ILE A 154 4.67 8.82 5.62
C ILE A 154 3.56 7.91 5.07
N VAL A 155 2.43 7.86 5.76
CA VAL A 155 1.29 7.02 5.34
C VAL A 155 0.14 7.94 4.96
N VAL A 156 -0.38 7.74 3.74
CA VAL A 156 -1.55 8.39 3.17
C VAL A 156 -2.57 7.30 2.86
N ARG A 157 -3.84 7.51 3.20
CA ARG A 157 -4.91 6.54 2.92
C ARG A 157 -6.01 7.19 2.10
N VAL A 158 -6.37 6.56 0.98
CA VAL A 158 -7.52 6.95 0.17
C VAL A 158 -8.71 6.10 0.61
N ARG A 159 -9.60 6.70 1.41
CA ARG A 159 -10.77 6.06 1.99
C ARG A 159 -11.97 6.32 1.10
N ALA A 160 -12.38 5.30 0.34
CA ALA A 160 -13.36 5.44 -0.72
C ALA A 160 -14.69 4.71 -0.42
N GLY A 161 -15.80 5.45 -0.47
CA GLY A 161 -17.16 4.93 -0.40
C GLY A 161 -18.03 5.58 0.69
N LYS A 162 -19.34 5.68 0.40
CA LYS A 162 -20.33 6.33 1.28
C LYS A 162 -20.36 5.84 2.71
N ASN A 163 -20.09 4.55 2.95
CA ASN A 163 -20.17 3.98 4.29
C ASN A 163 -19.12 4.59 5.25
N PHE A 164 -18.03 5.19 4.73
CA PHE A 164 -17.11 5.97 5.56
C PHE A 164 -17.74 7.27 6.11
N PHE A 165 -18.89 7.70 5.60
CA PHE A 165 -19.58 8.91 6.05
C PHE A 165 -20.85 8.60 6.86
N ASP A 166 -21.25 7.33 6.94
CA ASP A 166 -22.43 6.90 7.67
C ASP A 166 -22.15 6.78 9.17
N PRO A 167 -23.00 7.37 10.06
CA PRO A 167 -22.81 7.28 11.49
C PRO A 167 -22.61 5.84 11.98
N ALA A 168 -21.59 5.64 12.81
CA ALA A 168 -21.19 4.33 13.28
C ALA A 168 -21.36 4.24 14.81
N PRO A 169 -21.73 3.07 15.36
CA PRO A 169 -21.78 2.88 16.79
C PRO A 169 -20.40 3.05 17.43
N ASP A 170 -20.33 3.90 18.46
CA ASP A 170 -19.21 4.03 19.40
C ASP A 170 -19.19 2.82 20.36
N ILE A 171 -18.15 2.71 21.18
CA ILE A 171 -17.94 1.70 22.22
C ILE A 171 -19.12 1.65 23.20
N ASP A 172 -19.82 2.77 23.41
CA ASP A 172 -21.01 2.87 24.25
C ASP A 172 -22.34 2.62 23.52
N GLY A 173 -22.29 2.31 22.21
CA GLY A 173 -23.45 2.05 21.36
C GLY A 173 -24.13 3.30 20.78
N SER A 174 -23.63 4.51 21.08
CA SER A 174 -24.14 5.73 20.45
C SER A 174 -23.73 5.83 18.98
N LEU A 175 -24.64 6.28 18.10
CA LEU A 175 -24.28 6.55 16.71
C LEU A 175 -23.56 7.91 16.64
N VAL A 176 -22.29 7.89 16.28
CA VAL A 176 -21.48 9.09 16.11
C VAL A 176 -21.06 9.22 14.64
N PRO A 177 -20.84 10.43 14.10
CA PRO A 177 -20.18 10.60 12.82
C PRO A 177 -18.93 9.74 12.78
N THR A 178 -18.68 9.10 11.65
CA THR A 178 -17.72 8.02 11.48
C THR A 178 -16.28 8.47 11.80
N ARG A 179 -15.93 8.54 13.08
CA ARG A 179 -14.60 8.98 13.54
C ARG A 179 -13.46 8.08 13.04
N TYR A 180 -13.82 6.90 12.53
CA TYR A 180 -12.91 5.90 11.96
C TYR A 180 -12.71 6.06 10.45
N ALA A 181 -13.48 6.92 9.79
CA ALA A 181 -13.27 7.26 8.38
C ALA A 181 -11.89 7.89 8.16
N VAL A 182 -11.41 8.61 9.18
CA VAL A 182 -10.14 9.31 9.19
C VAL A 182 -9.29 8.72 10.32
N ILE A 183 -8.42 7.78 9.99
CA ILE A 183 -7.45 7.20 10.93
C ILE A 183 -6.29 8.17 11.15
N THR A 184 -5.89 8.91 10.11
CA THR A 184 -4.77 9.86 10.15
C THR A 184 -5.22 11.22 9.65
N PRO A 185 -5.83 12.07 10.52
CA PRO A 185 -6.21 13.43 10.16
C PRO A 185 -5.07 14.20 9.51
N GLY A 186 -5.33 14.78 8.34
CA GLY A 186 -4.35 15.50 7.52
C GLY A 186 -3.62 14.65 6.48
N ASN A 187 -3.60 13.32 6.64
CA ASN A 187 -3.02 12.40 5.65
C ASN A 187 -4.05 11.49 4.97
N ASP A 188 -5.27 11.40 5.48
CA ASP A 188 -6.33 10.58 4.87
C ASP A 188 -7.17 11.41 3.88
N VAL A 189 -7.45 10.83 2.72
CA VAL A 189 -8.32 11.35 1.67
C VAL A 189 -9.64 10.59 1.73
N CYS A 190 -10.69 11.23 2.26
CA CYS A 190 -12.01 10.61 2.32
C CYS A 190 -12.86 11.07 1.13
N ILE A 191 -13.39 10.11 0.36
CA ILE A 191 -14.27 10.34 -0.78
C ILE A 191 -15.51 9.43 -0.67
N ASP A 192 -16.67 9.95 -1.01
CA ASP A 192 -17.97 9.29 -0.85
C ASP A 192 -18.31 8.31 -1.99
N ASP A 193 -17.41 8.17 -2.96
CA ASP A 193 -17.55 7.34 -4.16
C ASP A 193 -16.29 6.49 -4.34
N ASP A 194 -16.25 5.65 -5.38
CA ASP A 194 -14.99 5.06 -5.83
C ASP A 194 -14.06 6.16 -6.41
N TYR A 195 -12.74 5.94 -6.41
CA TYR A 195 -11.78 6.92 -6.89
C TYR A 195 -11.87 7.06 -8.42
N HIS A 196 -12.14 8.27 -8.89
CA HIS A 196 -12.12 8.67 -10.29
C HIS A 196 -11.16 9.85 -10.49
N ASP A 197 -10.26 9.75 -11.47
CA ASP A 197 -9.19 10.74 -11.70
C ASP A 197 -9.75 12.14 -12.02
N ASP A 198 -10.83 12.21 -12.81
CA ASP A 198 -11.49 13.46 -13.18
C ASP A 198 -12.16 14.17 -12.00
N LYS A 199 -12.61 13.42 -10.99
CA LYS A 199 -13.28 13.97 -9.80
C LYS A 199 -12.32 14.28 -8.66
N PHE A 200 -11.47 13.32 -8.30
CA PHE A 200 -10.77 13.33 -7.00
C PHE A 200 -9.26 13.48 -7.09
N ARG A 201 -8.69 13.57 -8.30
CA ARG A 201 -7.23 13.70 -8.47
C ARG A 201 -6.66 14.89 -7.72
N ARG A 202 -7.31 16.07 -7.78
CA ARG A 202 -6.81 17.24 -7.06
C ARG A 202 -6.77 17.01 -5.56
N GLN A 203 -7.84 16.45 -4.99
CA GLN A 203 -7.91 16.13 -3.57
C GLN A 203 -6.83 15.13 -3.14
N LEU A 204 -6.60 14.09 -3.96
CA LEU A 204 -5.51 13.13 -3.74
C LEU A 204 -4.14 13.82 -3.73
N LEU A 205 -3.84 14.60 -4.77
CA LEU A 205 -2.52 15.23 -4.92
C LEU A 205 -2.27 16.29 -3.85
N ASP A 206 -3.29 17.07 -3.50
CA ASP A 206 -3.20 18.06 -2.42
C ASP A 206 -2.88 17.36 -1.09
N ALA A 207 -3.59 16.28 -0.76
CA ALA A 207 -3.33 15.51 0.46
C ALA A 207 -1.95 14.83 0.47
N VAL A 208 -1.55 14.19 -0.63
CA VAL A 208 -0.22 13.58 -0.76
C VAL A 208 0.88 14.61 -0.62
N SER A 209 0.71 15.82 -1.19
CA SER A 209 1.70 16.90 -1.08
C SER A 209 1.80 17.49 0.33
N ALA A 210 0.69 17.54 1.06
CA ALA A 210 0.60 18.10 2.41
C ALA A 210 0.84 17.06 3.52
N ALA A 211 0.92 15.77 3.18
CA ALA A 211 1.04 14.69 4.13
C ALA A 211 2.30 14.80 4.99
N THR A 212 2.14 14.58 6.29
CA THR A 212 3.23 14.70 7.26
C THR A 212 3.58 13.35 7.88
N PHE A 213 4.80 13.23 8.38
CA PHE A 213 5.21 12.02 9.09
C PHE A 213 4.57 11.97 10.48
N HIS A 214 3.85 10.90 10.76
CA HIS A 214 3.39 10.55 12.10
C HIS A 214 4.26 9.40 12.64
N PRO A 215 4.83 9.52 13.86
CA PRO A 215 5.64 8.45 14.44
C PRO A 215 4.77 7.25 14.82
N ALA A 216 5.35 6.04 14.85
CA ALA A 216 4.64 4.79 15.18
C ALA A 216 3.78 4.86 16.45
N LYS A 217 4.23 5.59 17.48
CA LYS A 217 3.48 5.82 18.73
C LYS A 217 2.12 6.52 18.54
N TYR A 218 1.91 7.20 17.42
CA TYR A 218 0.67 7.88 17.08
C TYR A 218 -0.52 6.91 17.03
N TRP A 219 -0.33 5.73 16.44
CA TRP A 219 -1.37 4.70 16.33
C TRP A 219 -1.42 3.74 17.51
N GLN A 220 -0.43 3.77 18.42
CA GLN A 220 -0.33 2.84 19.54
C GLN A 220 -1.62 2.76 20.36
N ARG A 221 -2.20 3.91 20.72
CA ARG A 221 -3.46 3.98 21.48
C ARG A 221 -4.62 3.29 20.76
N TRP A 222 -4.70 3.43 19.44
CA TRP A 222 -5.75 2.80 18.63
C TRP A 222 -5.55 1.30 18.58
N VAL A 223 -4.32 0.84 18.36
CA VAL A 223 -3.98 -0.59 18.35
C VAL A 223 -4.31 -1.21 19.70
N ASP A 224 -3.81 -0.65 20.81
CA ASP A 224 -4.06 -1.17 22.15
C ASP A 224 -5.56 -1.22 22.50
N GLY A 225 -6.30 -0.17 22.16
CA GLY A 225 -7.73 -0.06 22.47
C GLY A 225 -8.62 -0.97 21.63
N LEU A 226 -8.21 -1.29 20.39
CA LEU A 226 -9.01 -2.10 19.46
C LEU A 226 -8.56 -3.56 19.38
N PHE A 227 -7.37 -3.90 19.88
CA PHE A 227 -6.83 -5.27 19.83
C PHE A 227 -7.76 -6.34 20.44
N PRO A 228 -8.51 -6.09 21.53
CA PRO A 228 -9.47 -7.07 22.06
C PRO A 228 -10.55 -7.49 21.05
N TYR A 229 -10.87 -6.66 20.05
CA TYR A 229 -11.79 -7.02 18.97
C TYR A 229 -11.13 -7.97 17.96
N VAL A 230 -9.84 -7.79 17.69
CA VAL A 230 -9.04 -8.69 16.85
C VAL A 230 -8.95 -10.07 17.49
N GLU A 231 -8.69 -10.15 18.79
CA GLU A 231 -8.65 -11.43 19.52
C GLU A 231 -10.00 -12.16 19.47
N ARG A 232 -11.11 -11.43 19.65
CA ARG A 232 -12.46 -11.99 19.53
C ARG A 232 -12.72 -12.50 18.12
N ASP A 233 -12.37 -11.74 17.08
CA ASP A 233 -12.50 -12.16 15.68
C ASP A 233 -11.66 -13.42 15.39
N ARG A 234 -10.42 -13.49 15.88
CA ARG A 234 -9.54 -14.67 15.76
C ARG A 234 -10.17 -15.91 16.41
N LYS A 235 -10.71 -15.78 17.64
CA LYS A 235 -11.37 -16.89 18.36
C LYS A 235 -12.62 -17.37 17.61
N ARG A 236 -13.47 -16.45 17.14
CA ARG A 236 -14.66 -16.77 16.34
C ARG A 236 -14.28 -17.57 15.09
N LYS A 237 -13.33 -17.08 14.29
CA LYS A 237 -12.87 -17.75 13.06
C LYS A 237 -12.24 -19.12 13.33
N ALA A 238 -11.54 -19.28 14.45
CA ALA A 238 -10.99 -20.57 14.86
C ALA A 238 -12.11 -21.59 15.15
N ALA A 239 -13.14 -21.18 15.90
CA ALA A 239 -14.30 -22.03 16.19
C ALA A 239 -15.09 -22.38 14.91
N GLU A 240 -15.31 -21.41 14.00
CA GLU A 240 -15.96 -21.66 12.71
C GLU A 240 -15.22 -22.71 11.88
N ARG A 241 -13.88 -22.63 11.81
CA ARG A 241 -13.05 -23.62 11.12
C ARG A 241 -13.11 -25.00 11.76
N GLU A 242 -13.19 -25.07 13.08
CA GLU A 242 -13.33 -26.34 13.79
C GLU A 242 -14.68 -27.00 13.47
N VAL A 243 -15.77 -26.22 13.48
CA VAL A 243 -17.10 -26.69 13.09
C VAL A 243 -17.13 -27.12 11.63
N GLU A 244 -16.54 -26.34 10.72
CA GLU A 244 -16.45 -26.71 9.29
C GLU A 244 -15.64 -28.00 9.09
N ALA A 245 -14.54 -28.18 9.83
CA ALA A 245 -13.75 -29.41 9.79
C ALA A 245 -14.55 -30.61 10.33
N GLN A 246 -15.34 -30.42 11.39
CA GLN A 246 -16.23 -31.45 11.94
C GLN A 246 -17.35 -31.82 10.94
N MET A 247 -17.98 -30.84 10.30
CA MET A 247 -19.02 -31.09 9.29
C MET A 247 -18.46 -31.85 8.08
N ARG A 248 -17.29 -31.43 7.57
CA ARG A 248 -16.60 -32.17 6.49
C ARG A 248 -16.22 -33.60 6.89
N ALA A 249 -15.77 -33.81 8.12
CA ALA A 249 -15.46 -35.14 8.64
C ALA A 249 -16.71 -36.02 8.79
N GLN A 250 -17.89 -35.41 8.94
CA GLN A 250 -19.19 -36.09 9.01
C GLN A 250 -19.87 -36.26 7.64
N GLY A 251 -19.24 -35.82 6.55
CA GLY A 251 -19.75 -35.99 5.18
C GLY A 251 -20.75 -34.92 4.72
N TYR A 252 -20.80 -33.77 5.40
CA TYR A 252 -21.57 -32.59 5.01
C TYR A 252 -20.69 -31.53 4.31
#